data_AF-A0A7V2TNX4-F1
#
_entry.id   AF-A0A7V2TNX4-F1
#
_cell.length_a   1.000
_cell.length_b   1.000
_cell.length_c   1.000
_cell.angle_alpha   90.00
_cell.angle_beta   90.00
_cell.angle_gamma   90.00
#
_symmetry.space_group_name_H-M   'P 1'
#
loop_
_entity.id
_entity.type
_entity.pdbx_description
1 polymer ?
#
loop_
_entity_poly.entity_id
_entity_poly.type
_entity_poly.pdbx_seq_one_letter_code
_entity_poly.pdbx_strand_id
1 'polypeptide(L)'
;LIPTVMLLKSLGMVRYIRSNLPHIYIPEEILDRIAAAPDKVRECVQISAEMIRRLKEQGYGGVYLATLGWEHRLPDIVENL
;
A
#
# COMPACT_ATOMS: atom_id res chain seq x y z
N LEU A 1 0.40 17.39 9.49
CA LEU A 1 0.01 15.96 9.50
C LEU A 1 0.87 15.22 8.49
N ILE A 2 1.44 14.08 8.87
CA ILE A 2 2.19 13.20 7.95
C ILE A 2 1.45 11.86 7.92
N PRO A 3 0.69 11.54 6.86
CA PRO A 3 0.00 10.27 6.74
C PRO A 3 0.99 9.10 6.68
N THR A 4 0.60 7.97 7.26
CA THR A 4 1.34 6.72 7.10
C THR A 4 0.79 5.94 5.92
N VAL A 5 1.64 5.53 4.99
CA VAL A 5 1.32 4.58 3.93
C VAL A 5 2.06 3.28 4.24
N MET A 6 1.33 2.17 4.33
CA MET A 6 1.90 0.86 4.62
C MET A 6 1.99 0.03 3.34
N LEU A 7 3.18 -0.51 3.06
CA LEU A 7 3.35 -1.46 1.96
C LEU A 7 2.66 -2.78 2.28
N LEU A 8 1.62 -3.10 1.51
CA LEU A 8 1.00 -4.42 1.51
C LEU A 8 1.97 -5.42 0.84
N LYS A 9 2.04 -6.64 1.36
CA LYS A 9 3.00 -7.65 0.87
C LYS A 9 2.36 -8.87 0.23
N SER A 10 1.07 -9.08 0.51
CA SER A 10 0.33 -10.22 0.01
C SER A 10 -1.17 -10.05 0.24
N LEU A 11 -1.96 -10.84 -0.49
CA LEU A 11 -3.39 -11.00 -0.24
C LEU A 11 -3.68 -11.50 1.19
N GLY A 12 -2.83 -12.39 1.71
CA GLY A 12 -2.96 -12.92 3.07
C GLY A 12 -2.82 -11.84 4.14
N MET A 13 -1.87 -10.92 3.96
CA MET A 13 -1.70 -9.77 4.86
C MET A 13 -2.95 -8.87 4.84
N VAL A 14 -3.51 -8.59 3.67
CA VAL A 14 -4.72 -7.76 3.55
C VAL A 14 -5.91 -8.42 4.25
N ARG A 15 -6.11 -9.73 4.04
CA ARG A 15 -7.14 -10.51 4.73
C ARG A 15 -6.93 -10.47 6.25
N TYR A 16 -5.70 -10.66 6.71
CA TYR A 16 -5.36 -10.59 8.12
C TYR A 16 -5.71 -9.23 8.73
N ILE A 17 -5.33 -8.13 8.07
CA ILE A 17 -5.63 -6.77 8.54
C ILE A 17 -7.15 -6.57 8.65
N ARG A 18 -7.92 -6.89 7.60
CA ARG A 18 -9.38 -6.74 7.62
C ARG A 18 -10.06 -7.56 8.71
N SER A 19 -9.58 -8.77 8.96
CA SER A 19 -10.19 -9.68 9.94
C SER A 19 -9.76 -9.41 11.39
N ASN A 20 -8.59 -8.85 11.63
CA ASN A 20 -7.99 -8.75 12.97
C ASN A 20 -7.76 -7.32 13.46
N LEU A 21 -7.78 -6.32 12.57
CA LEU A 21 -7.56 -4.92 12.91
C LEU A 21 -8.84 -4.11 12.64
N PRO A 22 -9.81 -4.11 13.57
CA PRO A 22 -11.15 -3.53 13.34
C PRO A 22 -11.14 -2.01 13.16
N HIS A 23 -10.04 -1.35 13.49
CA HIS A 23 -9.85 0.09 13.32
C HIS A 23 -9.22 0.45 11.96
N ILE A 24 -8.90 -0.54 11.12
CA ILE A 24 -8.34 -0.34 9.78
C ILE A 24 -9.37 -0.78 8.74
N TYR A 25 -9.78 0.15 7.89
CA TYR A 25 -10.62 -0.14 6.74
C TYR A 25 -9.76 -0.34 5.49
N ILE A 26 -9.88 -1.49 4.85
CA ILE A 26 -9.33 -1.75 3.52
C ILE A 26 -10.50 -2.05 2.58
N PRO A 27 -10.68 -1.28 1.49
CA PRO A 27 -11.73 -1.51 0.49
C PRO A 27 -11.61 -2.89 -0.19
N GLU A 28 -12.74 -3.47 -0.61
CA GLU A 28 -12.78 -4.77 -1.29
C GLU A 28 -12.02 -4.73 -2.61
N GLU A 29 -12.06 -3.60 -3.30
CA GLU A 29 -11.41 -3.37 -4.60
C GLU A 29 -9.88 -3.56 -4.51
N ILE A 30 -9.27 -3.28 -3.35
CA ILE A 30 -7.84 -3.55 -3.12
C ILE A 30 -7.59 -5.05 -3.07
N LEU A 31 -8.50 -5.81 -2.44
CA LEU A 31 -8.41 -7.26 -2.36
C LEU A 31 -8.52 -7.89 -3.75
N ASP A 32 -9.51 -7.44 -4.53
CA ASP A 32 -9.78 -7.94 -5.87
C ASP A 32 -8.63 -7.63 -6.84
N ARG A 33 -8.09 -6.41 -6.80
CA ARG A 33 -6.90 -6.04 -7.60
C ARG A 33 -5.71 -6.94 -7.31
N ILE A 34 -5.38 -7.14 -6.03
CA ILE A 34 -4.25 -8.01 -5.64
C ILE A 34 -4.53 -9.48 -6.03
N ALA A 35 -5.77 -9.95 -5.92
CA ALA A 35 -6.12 -11.32 -6.28
C ALA A 35 -5.99 -11.57 -7.79
N ALA A 36 -6.49 -10.63 -8.61
CA ALA A 36 -6.46 -10.69 -10.06
C ALA A 36 -5.07 -10.46 -10.66
N ALA A 37 -4.17 -9.79 -9.93
CA ALA A 37 -2.84 -9.50 -10.43
C ALA A 37 -2.00 -10.78 -10.68
N PRO A 38 -1.34 -10.88 -11.86
CA PRO A 38 -0.41 -11.97 -12.15
C PRO A 38 0.82 -11.89 -11.25
N ASP A 39 1.31 -10.67 -10.97
CA ASP A 39 2.35 -10.39 -10.00
C ASP A 39 1.77 -9.57 -8.83
N LYS A 40 1.46 -10.28 -7.74
CA LYS A 40 0.81 -9.72 -6.55
C LYS A 40 1.72 -8.76 -5.78
N VAL A 41 3.03 -9.03 -5.80
CA VAL A 41 4.01 -8.18 -5.11
C VAL A 41 4.12 -6.86 -5.86
N ARG A 42 4.26 -6.91 -7.18
CA ARG A 42 4.29 -5.71 -8.02
C ARG A 42 3.00 -4.90 -7.89
N GLU A 43 1.84 -5.54 -7.87
CA GLU A 43 0.56 -4.84 -7.67
C GLU A 43 0.51 -4.12 -6.31
N CYS A 44 0.98 -4.75 -5.23
CA CYS A 44 0.99 -4.09 -3.92
C CYS A 44 1.95 -2.88 -3.87
N VAL A 45 3.09 -2.97 -4.55
CA VAL A 45 4.02 -1.84 -4.73
C VAL A 45 3.33 -0.70 -5.48
N GLN A 46 2.63 -1.01 -6.56
CA GLN A 46 1.87 -0.04 -7.35
C GLN A 46 0.75 0.63 -6.54
N ILE A 47 -0.05 -0.15 -5.80
CA ILE A 47 -1.09 0.37 -4.90
C ILE A 47 -0.51 1.35 -3.87
N SER A 48 0.66 1.04 -3.33
CA SER A 48 1.35 1.92 -2.37
C SER A 48 1.75 3.24 -3.02
N ALA A 49 2.34 3.18 -4.22
CA ALA A 49 2.71 4.36 -4.98
C ALA A 49 1.50 5.22 -5.38
N GLU A 50 0.41 4.61 -5.85
CA GLU A 50 -0.86 5.29 -6.15
C GLU A 50 -1.43 6.00 -4.91
N MET A 51 -1.41 5.37 -3.74
CA MET A 51 -1.86 6.00 -2.50
C MET A 51 -1.03 7.24 -2.17
N ILE A 52 0.28 7.17 -2.31
CA ILE A 52 1.18 8.31 -2.05
C ILE A 52 0.89 9.46 -3.02
N ARG A 53 0.67 9.17 -4.31
CA ARG A 53 0.29 10.19 -5.30
C ARG A 53 -1.02 10.89 -4.93
N ARG A 54 -2.05 10.12 -4.56
CA ARG A 54 -3.34 10.69 -4.15
C ARG A 54 -3.20 11.58 -2.92
N LEU A 55 -2.38 11.19 -1.94
CA LEU A 55 -2.08 12.05 -0.79
C LEU A 55 -1.34 13.33 -1.19
N LYS A 56 -0.39 13.24 -2.13
CA LYS A 56 0.29 14.42 -2.68
C LYS A 56 -0.69 15.36 -3.37
N GLU A 57 -1.61 14.83 -4.20
CA GLU A 57 -2.68 15.59 -4.87
C GLU A 57 -3.64 16.26 -3.87
N GLN A 58 -3.86 15.63 -2.72
CA GLN A 58 -4.63 16.20 -1.60
C GLN A 58 -3.87 17.29 -0.81
N GLY A 59 -2.64 17.63 -1.20
CA GLY A 59 -1.86 18.70 -0.60
C GLY A 59 -1.00 18.29 0.61
N TYR A 60 -0.84 16.99 0.88
CA TYR A 60 0.07 16.53 1.93
C TYR A 60 1.53 16.74 1.50
N GLY A 61 2.33 17.37 2.37
CA GLY A 61 3.75 17.66 2.12
C GLY A 61 4.69 16.44 2.19
N GLY A 62 4.18 15.27 2.59
CA GLY A 62 4.96 14.04 2.67
C GLY A 62 4.19 12.89 3.32
N VAL A 63 4.79 11.71 3.30
CA VAL A 63 4.26 10.47 3.90
C VAL A 63 5.33 9.77 4.72
N TYR A 64 4.91 9.06 5.76
CA TYR A 64 5.74 8.04 6.41
C TYR A 64 5.44 6.69 5.74
N LEU A 65 6.39 6.16 4.99
CA LEU A 65 6.23 4.89 4.27
C LEU A 65 6.72 3.71 5.12
N ALA A 66 5.78 2.92 5.64
CA ALA A 66 6.05 1.74 6.44
C ALA A 66 6.25 0.50 5.55
N THR A 67 7.51 0.13 5.31
CA THR A 67 7.93 -1.03 4.50
C THR A 67 7.98 -2.34 5.28
N LEU A 68 8.04 -2.27 6.60
CA LEU A 68 8.00 -3.42 7.51
C LEU A 68 9.09 -4.48 7.20
N GLY A 69 10.32 -4.09 6.87
CA GLY A 69 11.39 -5.04 6.51
C GLY A 69 11.50 -5.33 5.00
N TRP A 70 10.74 -4.63 4.15
CA TRP A 70 10.81 -4.71 2.69
C TRP A 70 11.41 -3.43 2.06
N GLU A 71 12.41 -2.84 2.72
CA GLU A 71 13.07 -1.61 2.27
C GLU A 71 13.73 -1.77 0.90
N HIS A 72 14.08 -3.00 0.50
CA HIS A 72 14.58 -3.31 -0.85
C HIS A 72 13.55 -3.00 -1.97
N ARG A 73 12.26 -2.84 -1.64
CA ARG A 73 11.21 -2.39 -2.57
C ARG A 73 10.98 -0.89 -2.57
N LEU A 74 11.69 -0.14 -1.72
CA LEU A 74 11.56 1.31 -1.65
C LEU A 74 11.84 1.99 -3.00
N PRO A 75 12.88 1.62 -3.78
CA PRO A 75 13.11 2.19 -5.11
C PRO A 75 11.90 1.98 -6.03
N ASP A 76 11.37 0.76 -6.07
CA ASP A 76 10.20 0.44 -6.89
C ASP A 76 8.97 1.30 -6.54
N ILE A 77 8.83 1.75 -5.29
CA ILE A 77 7.72 2.65 -4.90
C ILE A 77 8.05 4.10 -5.30
N VAL A 78 9.24 4.59 -4.95
CA VAL A 78 9.62 6.00 -5.08
C VAL A 78 9.84 6.41 -6.54
N GLU A 79 10.44 5.55 -7.36
CA GLU A 79 10.62 5.79 -8.80
C GLU A 79 9.29 5.81 -9.55
N ASN A 80 8.26 5.19 -8.98
CA ASN A 80 6.90 5.19 -9.47
C ASN A 80 6.02 6.19 -8.70
N LEU A 81 6.53 7.33 -8.21
CA LEU A 81 5.70 8.43 -7.65
C LEU A 81 5.42 9.53 -8.67
#